data_AF-A0A7X8A3X2-F1
#
_entry.id   AF-A0A7X8A3X2-F1
#
_cell.length_a   1.000
_cell.length_b   1.000
_cell.length_c   1.000
_cell.angle_alpha   90.00
_cell.angle_beta   90.00
_cell.angle_gamma   90.00
#
_symmetry.space_group_name_H-M   'P 1'
#
loop_
_entity.id
_entity.type
_entity.pdbx_description
1 polymer ?
#
loop_
_entity_poly.entity_id
_entity_poly.type
_entity_poly.pdbx_seq_one_letter_code
_entity_poly.pdbx_strand_id
1 'polypeptide(L)'
;MKAAIGSIAKKLLVAAFLIFAGPQTIFAESGKTDSIIGKDKFEHFTMSAAIVSSTAFVFHNHFQTERDDAIVIGFSAGLSLGGIKELIDKRTPGEQSSWKDLVADFIGCAVGAIVIRGALK
;
A
#
# COMPACT_ATOMS: atom_id res chain seq x y z
N MET A 1 7.08 -18.74 20.66
CA MET A 1 7.04 -17.29 20.29
C MET A 1 6.75 -17.04 18.81
N LYS A 2 7.44 -17.66 17.84
CA LYS A 2 7.24 -17.43 16.38
C LYS A 2 5.77 -17.61 15.90
N ALA A 3 5.04 -18.59 16.45
CA ALA A 3 3.65 -18.85 16.08
C ALA A 3 2.66 -17.76 16.52
N ALA A 4 2.88 -17.14 17.68
CA ALA A 4 2.01 -16.06 18.19
C ALA A 4 2.20 -14.77 17.39
N ILE A 5 3.44 -14.47 17.00
CA ILE A 5 3.81 -13.31 16.18
C ILE A 5 3.19 -13.41 14.79
N GLY A 6 3.20 -14.60 14.17
CA GLY A 6 2.54 -14.83 12.87
C GLY A 6 1.01 -14.68 12.91
N SER A 7 0.37 -15.07 14.02
CA SER A 7 -1.08 -14.91 14.21
C SER A 7 -1.47 -13.44 14.41
N ILE A 8 -0.68 -12.68 15.17
CA ILE A 8 -0.86 -11.23 15.35
C ILE A 8 -0.62 -10.49 14.04
N ALA A 9 0.42 -10.83 13.28
CA ALA A 9 0.71 -10.23 11.98
C ALA A 9 -0.43 -10.46 10.97
N LYS A 10 -1.00 -11.67 10.90
CA LYS A 10 -2.17 -11.97 10.05
C LYS A 10 -3.40 -11.16 10.45
N LYS A 11 -3.67 -11.02 11.75
CA LYS A 11 -4.78 -10.21 12.27
C LYS A 11 -4.60 -8.72 11.99
N LEU A 12 -3.38 -8.20 12.08
CA LEU A 12 -3.06 -6.82 11.72
C LEU A 12 -3.17 -6.58 10.20
N LEU A 13 -2.77 -7.55 9.38
CA LEU A 13 -2.91 -7.50 7.92
C LEU A 13 -4.38 -7.49 7.48
N VAL A 14 -5.18 -8.38 8.07
CA VAL A 14 -6.63 -8.44 7.83
C VAL A 14 -7.31 -7.20 8.39
N ALA A 15 -6.90 -6.68 9.56
CA ALA A 15 -7.40 -5.43 10.10
C ALA A 15 -7.04 -4.23 9.20
N ALA A 16 -5.82 -4.15 8.68
CA ALA A 16 -5.41 -3.09 7.75
C ALA A 16 -6.21 -3.16 6.43
N PHE A 17 -6.45 -4.36 5.90
CA PHE A 17 -7.28 -4.58 4.72
C PHE A 17 -8.76 -4.21 4.98
N LEU A 18 -9.33 -4.61 6.11
CA LEU A 18 -10.72 -4.35 6.48
C LEU A 18 -10.99 -2.90 6.92
N ILE A 19 -10.01 -2.21 7.50
CA ILE A 19 -10.13 -0.80 7.89
C ILE A 19 -10.06 0.12 6.67
N PHE A 20 -9.44 -0.30 5.56
CA PHE A 20 -9.13 0.58 4.43
C PHE A 20 -9.85 0.27 3.11
N ALA A 21 -10.39 -0.94 2.93
CA ALA A 21 -11.31 -1.28 1.82
C ALA A 21 -12.73 -0.71 2.01
N GLY A 22 -12.98 0.00 3.12
CA GLY A 22 -14.16 0.85 3.26
C GLY A 22 -14.11 1.99 2.23
N PRO A 23 -15.27 2.58 1.86
CA PRO A 23 -15.30 3.70 0.94
C PRO A 23 -14.40 4.83 1.46
N GLN A 24 -13.32 5.13 0.74
CA GLN A 24 -12.46 6.31 1.00
C GLN A 24 -13.20 7.63 0.69
N THR A 25 -14.50 7.53 0.36
CA THR A 25 -15.41 8.57 -0.13
C THR A 25 -15.74 9.67 0.90
N ILE A 26 -15.01 9.80 2.01
CA ILE A 26 -15.29 10.82 3.03
C ILE A 26 -14.40 12.07 2.88
N PHE A 27 -13.31 12.00 2.11
CA PHE A 27 -12.42 13.16 1.90
C PHE A 27 -12.31 13.58 0.43
N ALA A 28 -13.43 13.68 -0.27
CA ALA A 28 -13.49 14.53 -1.46
C ALA A 28 -13.22 15.99 -1.03
N GLU A 29 -11.96 16.39 -0.93
CA GLU A 29 -11.59 17.82 -0.86
C GLU A 29 -11.91 18.44 -2.23
N SER A 30 -13.17 18.81 -2.40
CA SER A 30 -13.59 19.80 -3.38
C SER A 30 -12.89 21.11 -3.06
N GLY A 31 -11.82 21.42 -3.81
CA GLY A 31 -11.38 22.81 -4.01
C GLY A 31 -10.14 23.32 -3.28
N LYS A 32 -9.25 22.47 -2.73
CA LYS A 32 -7.91 22.95 -2.33
C LYS A 32 -6.88 22.60 -3.38
N THR A 33 -5.95 23.53 -3.62
CA THR A 33 -4.74 23.29 -4.41
C THR A 33 -4.07 22.00 -3.94
N ASP A 34 -4.12 20.98 -4.79
CA ASP A 34 -3.52 19.66 -4.54
C ASP A 34 -2.02 19.84 -4.27
N SER A 35 -1.63 19.78 -3.01
CA SER A 35 -0.25 19.95 -2.57
C SER A 35 0.48 18.63 -2.70
N ILE A 36 1.72 18.67 -3.20
CA ILE A 36 2.62 17.50 -3.20
C ILE A 36 2.91 17.04 -1.76
N ILE A 37 2.78 17.93 -0.77
CA ILE A 37 2.93 17.65 0.65
C ILE A 37 1.56 17.88 1.30
N GLY A 38 0.75 16.83 1.35
CA GLY A 38 -0.59 16.83 1.93
C GLY A 38 -0.85 15.52 2.69
N LYS A 39 -1.84 15.54 3.61
CA LYS A 39 -2.25 14.36 4.39
C LYS A 39 -2.58 13.17 3.48
N ASP A 40 -3.30 13.46 2.41
CA ASP A 40 -3.67 12.51 1.37
C ASP A 40 -2.45 11.80 0.75
N LYS A 41 -1.42 12.55 0.32
CA LYS A 41 -0.17 11.97 -0.21
C LYS A 41 0.60 11.12 0.81
N PHE A 42 0.55 11.51 2.08
CA PHE A 42 1.16 10.71 3.16
C PHE A 42 0.41 9.38 3.37
N GLU A 43 -0.92 9.39 3.25
CA GLU A 43 -1.73 8.18 3.32
C GLU A 43 -1.40 7.23 2.16
N HIS A 44 -1.35 7.73 0.92
CA HIS A 44 -0.89 6.98 -0.26
C HIS A 44 0.51 6.36 -0.04
N PHE A 45 1.47 7.17 0.39
CA PHE A 45 2.82 6.71 0.68
C PHE A 45 2.87 5.58 1.74
N THR A 46 2.25 5.80 2.89
CA THR A 46 2.31 4.85 4.02
C THR A 46 1.56 3.55 3.71
N MET A 47 0.41 3.66 3.05
CA MET A 47 -0.38 2.52 2.55
C MET A 47 0.42 1.66 1.58
N SER A 48 0.99 2.29 0.56
CA SER A 48 1.77 1.60 -0.46
C SER A 48 2.99 0.91 0.16
N ALA A 49 3.70 1.56 1.08
CA ALA A 49 4.79 0.94 1.83
C ALA A 49 4.34 -0.28 2.65
N ALA A 50 3.18 -0.19 3.32
CA ALA A 50 2.62 -1.27 4.11
C ALA A 50 2.17 -2.46 3.23
N ILE A 51 1.55 -2.21 2.09
CA ILE A 51 1.12 -3.26 1.14
C ILE A 51 2.33 -4.05 0.64
N VAL A 52 3.38 -3.37 0.18
CA VAL A 52 4.59 -4.04 -0.31
C VAL A 52 5.22 -4.88 0.79
N SER A 53 5.41 -4.29 1.97
CA SER A 53 6.09 -4.94 3.10
C SER A 53 5.32 -6.16 3.59
N SER A 54 4.00 -6.03 3.73
CA SER A 54 3.14 -7.11 4.23
C SER A 54 2.98 -8.24 3.21
N THR A 55 2.81 -7.92 1.93
CA THR A 55 2.71 -8.92 0.86
C THR A 55 4.02 -9.70 0.74
N ALA A 56 5.16 -9.01 0.64
CA ALA A 56 6.46 -9.66 0.55
C ALA A 56 6.75 -10.52 1.80
N PHE A 57 6.38 -10.05 2.99
CA PHE A 57 6.52 -10.83 4.22
C PHE A 57 5.72 -12.13 4.19
N VAL A 58 4.47 -12.08 3.71
CA VAL A 58 3.61 -13.26 3.63
C VAL A 58 4.12 -14.24 2.58
N PHE A 59 4.49 -13.77 1.39
CA PHE A 59 5.03 -14.63 0.33
C PHE A 59 6.32 -15.32 0.73
N HIS A 60 7.25 -14.58 1.34
CA HIS A 60 8.50 -15.17 1.79
C HIS A 60 8.30 -16.18 2.93
N ASN A 61 7.55 -15.82 3.98
CA ASN A 61 7.47 -16.66 5.18
C ASN A 61 6.42 -17.78 5.10
N HIS A 62 5.34 -17.60 4.34
CA HIS A 62 4.24 -18.57 4.27
C HIS A 62 4.30 -19.43 3.03
N PHE A 63 4.64 -18.83 1.89
CA PHE A 63 4.73 -19.53 0.60
C PHE A 63 6.16 -19.95 0.25
N GLN A 64 7.12 -19.69 1.13
CA GLN A 64 8.55 -20.00 0.95
C GLN A 64 9.10 -19.48 -0.38
N THR A 65 8.54 -18.36 -0.85
CA THR A 65 9.03 -17.68 -2.05
C THR A 65 10.39 -17.06 -1.76
N GLU A 66 11.30 -17.16 -2.73
CA GLU A 66 12.60 -16.52 -2.65
C GLU A 66 12.46 -15.03 -2.30
N ARG A 67 13.38 -14.51 -1.50
CA ARG A 67 13.25 -13.16 -0.91
C ARG A 67 13.03 -12.10 -1.99
N ASP A 68 13.83 -12.15 -3.05
CA ASP A 68 13.81 -11.15 -4.11
C ASP A 68 12.52 -11.26 -4.93
N ASP A 69 12.00 -12.48 -5.17
CA ASP A 69 10.72 -12.71 -5.82
C ASP A 69 9.53 -12.23 -4.97
N ALA A 70 9.58 -12.47 -3.65
CA ALA A 70 8.55 -12.01 -2.73
C ALA A 70 8.46 -10.47 -2.69
N ILE A 71 9.59 -9.78 -2.77
CA ILE A 71 9.66 -8.32 -2.88
C ILE A 71 9.05 -7.85 -4.20
N VAL A 72 9.36 -8.50 -5.32
CA VAL A 72 8.78 -8.17 -6.64
C VAL A 72 7.27 -8.36 -6.62
N ILE A 73 6.76 -9.44 -6.02
CA ILE A 73 5.33 -9.69 -5.85
C ILE A 73 4.68 -8.57 -5.02
N GLY A 74 5.28 -8.23 -3.87
CA GLY A 74 4.77 -7.16 -3.03
C GLY A 74 4.74 -5.81 -3.72
N PHE A 75 5.82 -5.45 -4.42
CA PHE A 75 5.94 -4.20 -5.18
C PHE A 75 4.90 -4.12 -6.31
N SER A 76 4.72 -5.22 -7.04
CA SER A 76 3.73 -5.32 -8.12
C SER A 76 2.30 -5.19 -7.58
N ALA A 77 2.01 -5.79 -6.42
CA ALA A 77 0.71 -5.67 -5.76
C ALA A 77 0.44 -4.22 -5.30
N GLY A 78 1.43 -3.56 -4.69
CA GLY A 78 1.32 -2.15 -4.28
C GLY A 78 1.00 -1.22 -5.45
N LEU A 79 1.79 -1.29 -6.53
CA LEU A 79 1.55 -0.47 -7.73
C LEU A 79 0.22 -0.78 -8.40
N SER A 80 -0.18 -2.05 -8.47
CA SER A 80 -1.46 -2.44 -9.07
C SER A 80 -2.64 -1.87 -8.28
N LEU A 81 -2.58 -1.91 -6.94
CA LEU A 81 -3.64 -1.37 -6.09
C LEU A 81 -3.73 0.15 -6.18
N GLY A 82 -2.60 0.87 -6.16
CA GLY A 82 -2.57 2.32 -6.37
C GLY A 82 -3.12 2.72 -7.75
N GLY A 83 -2.68 2.02 -8.80
CA GLY A 83 -3.16 2.27 -10.17
C GLY A 83 -4.65 1.97 -10.36
N ILE A 84 -5.19 0.92 -9.73
CA ILE A 84 -6.62 0.61 -9.76
C ILE A 84 -7.42 1.70 -9.05
N LYS A 85 -6.97 2.19 -7.88
CA LYS A 85 -7.62 3.29 -7.17
C LYS A 85 -7.75 4.52 -8.08
N GLU A 86 -6.64 4.98 -8.65
CA GLU A 86 -6.64 6.16 -9.52
C GLU A 86 -7.53 6.00 -10.76
N LEU A 87 -7.63 4.78 -11.29
CA LEU A 87 -8.54 4.47 -12.39
C LEU A 87 -10.02 4.54 -11.98
N ILE A 88 -10.34 4.15 -10.73
CA ILE A 88 -11.68 4.26 -10.16
C ILE A 88 -12.02 5.74 -9.91
N ASP A 89 -11.12 6.49 -9.27
CA ASP A 89 -11.31 7.90 -8.94
C ASP A 89 -11.50 8.74 -10.22
N LYS A 90 -10.78 8.39 -11.30
CA LYS A 90 -10.97 9.02 -12.63
C LYS A 90 -12.37 8.78 -13.23
N ARG A 91 -13.06 7.70 -12.84
CA ARG A 91 -14.42 7.38 -13.32
C ARG A 91 -15.52 7.94 -12.41
N THR A 92 -15.18 8.37 -11.19
CA THR A 92 -16.13 8.91 -10.21
C THR A 92 -16.31 10.42 -10.41
N PRO A 93 -17.52 10.92 -10.71
CA PRO A 93 -17.76 12.36 -10.83
C PRO A 93 -17.53 13.05 -9.47
N GLY A 94 -16.55 13.95 -9.40
CA GLY A 94 -16.23 14.75 -8.20
C GLY A 94 -14.95 14.34 -7.47
N GLU A 95 -14.35 13.20 -7.81
CA GLU A 95 -13.01 12.82 -7.35
C GLU A 95 -11.96 13.21 -8.41
N GLN A 96 -10.79 13.63 -7.95
CA GLN A 96 -9.70 14.06 -8.82
C GLN A 96 -8.56 13.06 -8.72
N SER A 97 -8.43 12.20 -9.73
CA SER A 97 -7.19 11.45 -9.92
C SER A 97 -6.04 12.44 -10.15
N SER A 98 -5.02 12.38 -9.30
CA SER A 98 -3.83 13.20 -9.43
C SER A 98 -2.64 12.33 -9.73
N TRP A 99 -1.86 12.72 -10.74
CA TRP A 99 -0.54 12.14 -10.98
C TRP A 99 0.35 12.13 -9.71
N LYS A 100 0.12 13.05 -8.78
CA LYS A 100 0.84 13.12 -7.51
C LYS A 100 0.55 11.93 -6.58
N ASP A 101 -0.64 11.36 -6.63
CA ASP A 101 -1.00 10.17 -5.86
C ASP A 101 -0.26 8.93 -6.36
N LEU A 102 -0.17 8.77 -7.69
CA LEU A 102 0.67 7.73 -8.29
C LEU A 102 2.15 7.87 -7.89
N VAL A 103 2.66 9.10 -7.80
CA VAL A 103 4.04 9.34 -7.34
C VAL A 103 4.19 8.97 -5.86
N ALA A 104 3.23 9.34 -5.01
CA ALA A 104 3.24 8.97 -3.59
C ALA A 104 3.19 7.43 -3.41
N ASP A 105 2.36 6.74 -4.18
CA ASP A 105 2.27 5.29 -4.19
C ASP A 105 3.58 4.63 -4.67
N PHE A 106 4.20 5.16 -5.72
CA PHE A 106 5.48 4.66 -6.21
C PHE A 106 6.60 4.80 -5.17
N ILE A 107 6.72 5.98 -4.54
CA ILE A 107 7.70 6.22 -3.47
C ILE A 107 7.42 5.32 -2.27
N GLY A 108 6.14 5.16 -1.89
CA GLY A 108 5.72 4.26 -0.83
C GLY A 108 6.12 2.81 -1.11
N CYS A 109 5.83 2.32 -2.32
CA CYS A 109 6.20 0.98 -2.76
C CYS A 109 7.73 0.76 -2.72
N ALA A 110 8.50 1.74 -3.18
CA ALA A 110 9.97 1.68 -3.17
C ALA A 110 10.52 1.63 -1.74
N VAL A 111 10.00 2.46 -0.83
CA VAL A 111 10.40 2.43 0.58
C VAL A 111 10.01 1.11 1.23
N GLY A 112 8.79 0.61 1.00
CA GLY A 112 8.35 -0.70 1.49
C GLY A 112 9.26 -1.83 1.04
N ALA A 113 9.66 -1.83 -0.24
CA ALA A 113 10.60 -2.80 -0.80
C ALA A 113 11.97 -2.76 -0.12
N ILE A 114 12.52 -1.55 0.12
CA ILE A 114 13.81 -1.38 0.82
C ILE A 114 13.72 -1.88 2.26
N VAL A 115 12.68 -1.47 2.98
CA VAL A 115 12.47 -1.83 4.39
C VAL A 115 12.33 -3.34 4.54
N ILE A 116 11.48 -3.97 3.72
CA ILE A 116 11.24 -5.40 3.83
C ILE A 116 12.44 -6.22 3.38
N ARG A 117 13.23 -5.73 2.41
CA ARG A 117 14.48 -6.39 1.99
C ARG A 117 15.48 -6.55 3.13
N GLY A 118 15.59 -5.56 4.02
CA GLY A 118 16.44 -5.64 5.21
C GLY A 118 15.84 -6.49 6.35
N ALA A 119 14.52 -6.71 6.34
CA ALA A 119 13.82 -7.43 7.40
C ALA A 119 13.66 -8.94 7.12
N LEU A 120 13.60 -9.36 5.86
CA LEU A 120 13.57 -10.77 5.46
C LEU A 120 14.96 -11.40 5.59
N LYS A 121 15.02 -12.60 6.15
CA LYS A 121 16.25 -13.34 6.47
C LYS A 121 16.34 -14.63 5.69
#